data_AF-A0A946N1U3-F1
#
_entry.id   AF-A0A946N1U3-F1
#
_cell.length_a   1.000
_cell.length_b   1.000
_cell.length_c   1.000
_cell.angle_alpha   90.00
_cell.angle_beta   90.00
_cell.angle_gamma   90.00
#
_symmetry.space_group_name_H-M   'P 1'
#
loop_
_entity.id
_entity.type
_entity.pdbx_description
1 polymer ?
#
loop_
_entity_poly.entity_id
_entity_poly.type
_entity_poly.pdbx_seq_one_letter_code
_entity_poly.pdbx_strand_id
1 'polypeptide(L)'
;MLEELLKAPFWIDIENWPLSWEIGGTSWFPFLESIHVIAAALLVGAIATIDLRLLGVGAVRYPLSTLGREILPWVWGAFMIATITGLGMFITRAASHVVNPAFQWKIFLLALAGINMLHLHRSLSTL
;
A
#
# COMPACT_ATOMS: atom_id res chain seq x y z
N MET A 1 -2.31 24.23 12.08
CA MET A 1 -2.96 23.52 10.96
C MET A 1 -2.63 22.03 10.90
N LEU A 2 -1.42 21.58 10.52
CA LEU A 2 -1.10 20.14 10.44
C LEU A 2 -1.11 19.44 11.81
N GLU A 3 -0.45 20.01 12.82
CA GLU A 3 -0.48 19.53 14.22
C GLU A 3 -1.91 19.41 14.77
N GLU A 4 -2.77 20.39 14.49
CA GLU A 4 -4.17 20.40 14.92
C GLU A 4 -4.98 19.31 14.22
N LEU A 5 -4.74 19.10 12.92
CA LEU A 5 -5.37 18.01 12.17
C LEU A 5 -4.96 16.64 12.72
N LEU A 6 -3.66 16.44 13.01
CA LEU A 6 -3.14 15.18 13.52
C LEU A 6 -3.66 14.83 14.93
N LYS A 7 -3.99 15.84 15.73
CA LYS A 7 -4.53 15.68 17.10
C LYS A 7 -6.05 15.86 17.17
N ALA A 8 -6.72 15.92 16.01
CA ALA A 8 -8.16 16.14 15.96
C ALA A 8 -8.93 14.98 16.64
N PRO A 9 -10.03 15.27 17.37
CA PRO A 9 -10.84 14.24 18.04
C PRO A 9 -11.48 13.26 17.07
N PHE A 10 -11.67 13.67 15.81
CA PHE A 10 -12.13 12.82 14.71
C PHE A 10 -11.38 11.48 14.59
N TRP A 11 -10.07 11.45 14.86
CA TRP A 11 -9.31 10.19 14.79
C TRP A 11 -9.70 9.21 15.89
N ILE A 12 -10.07 9.73 17.07
CA ILE A 12 -10.60 8.95 18.19
C ILE A 12 -12.01 8.47 17.86
N ASP A 13 -12.82 9.30 17.18
CA ASP A 13 -14.17 8.90 16.76
C ASP A 13 -14.15 7.69 15.81
N ILE A 14 -13.16 7.60 14.91
CA ILE A 14 -12.94 6.43 14.05
C ILE A 14 -12.61 5.17 14.87
N GLU A 15 -11.77 5.29 15.90
CA GLU A 15 -11.42 4.17 16.78
C GLU A 15 -12.65 3.63 17.52
N ASN A 16 -13.66 4.48 17.77
CA ASN A 16 -14.90 4.12 18.45
C ASN A 16 -15.98 3.51 17.55
N TRP A 17 -15.73 3.35 16.25
CA TRP A 17 -16.68 2.67 15.38
C TRP A 17 -16.84 1.19 15.77
N PRO A 18 -18.06 0.62 15.67
CA PRO A 18 -18.28 -0.79 15.97
C PRO A 18 -17.36 -1.73 15.18
N LEU A 19 -17.06 -1.37 13.92
CA LEU A 19 -16.15 -2.11 13.06
C LEU A 19 -14.71 -2.10 13.58
N SER A 20 -14.25 -0.97 14.12
CA SER A 20 -12.89 -0.84 14.67
C SER A 20 -12.70 -1.76 15.88
N TRP A 21 -13.72 -1.89 16.73
CA TRP A 21 -13.73 -2.79 17.88
C TRP A 21 -13.81 -4.25 17.48
N GLU A 22 -14.66 -4.57 16.49
CA GLU A 22 -14.76 -5.94 15.95
C GLU A 22 -13.43 -6.40 15.36
N ILE A 23 -12.75 -5.55 14.59
CA ILE A 23 -11.46 -5.90 14.00
C ILE A 23 -10.39 -5.99 15.08
N GLY A 24 -10.23 -4.95 15.91
CA GLY A 24 -9.15 -4.84 16.89
C GLY A 24 -9.29 -5.76 18.11
N GLY A 25 -10.52 -6.17 18.45
CA GLY A 25 -10.83 -6.99 19.61
C GLY A 25 -10.89 -8.50 19.33
N THR A 26 -10.76 -8.93 18.08
CA THR A 26 -10.92 -10.33 17.67
C THR A 26 -9.76 -10.82 16.79
N SER A 27 -9.81 -12.07 16.35
CA SER A 27 -8.85 -12.66 15.40
C SER A 27 -8.88 -12.00 14.01
N TRP A 28 -9.79 -11.07 13.74
CA TRP A 28 -9.81 -10.31 12.50
C TRP A 28 -8.55 -9.45 12.32
N PHE A 29 -7.99 -8.88 13.39
CA PHE A 29 -6.75 -8.11 13.28
C PHE A 29 -5.58 -8.94 12.73
N PRO A 30 -5.14 -10.05 13.38
CA PRO A 30 -4.02 -10.85 12.87
C PRO A 30 -4.32 -11.51 11.51
N PHE A 31 -5.60 -11.78 11.22
CA PHE A 31 -6.01 -12.26 9.90
C PHE A 31 -5.80 -11.22 8.80
N LEU A 32 -6.28 -9.99 9.02
CA LEU A 32 -6.07 -8.87 8.09
C LEU A 32 -4.58 -8.55 7.95
N GLU A 33 -3.82 -8.58 9.05
CA GLU A 33 -2.37 -8.38 9.04
C GLU A 33 -1.66 -9.42 8.18
N SER A 34 -2.03 -10.70 8.31
CA SER A 34 -1.45 -11.79 7.49
C SER A 34 -1.71 -11.56 6.00
N ILE A 35 -2.95 -11.24 5.63
CA ILE A 35 -3.31 -10.93 4.24
C ILE A 35 -2.56 -9.69 3.75
N HIS A 36 -2.45 -8.66 4.59
CA HIS A 36 -1.75 -7.42 4.25
C HIS A 36 -0.29 -7.66 3.92
N VAL A 37 0.42 -8.44 4.74
CA VAL A 37 1.84 -8.74 4.53
C VAL A 37 2.05 -9.56 3.27
N ILE A 38 1.19 -10.55 2.99
CA ILE A 38 1.24 -11.34 1.75
C ILE A 38 1.02 -10.43 0.53
N ALA A 39 0.00 -9.59 0.56
CA ALA A 39 -0.30 -8.64 -0.51
C ALA A 39 0.86 -7.65 -0.72
N ALA A 40 1.44 -7.12 0.37
CA ALA A 40 2.59 -6.24 0.31
C ALA A 40 3.83 -6.94 -0.27
N ALA A 41 4.10 -8.19 0.11
CA ALA A 41 5.21 -8.97 -0.43
C ALA A 41 5.05 -9.23 -1.93
N LEU A 42 3.84 -9.58 -2.38
CA LEU A 42 3.52 -9.74 -3.81
C LEU A 42 3.72 -8.43 -4.57
N LEU A 43 3.23 -7.31 -4.02
CA LEU A 43 3.37 -6.00 -4.62
C LEU A 43 4.84 -5.60 -4.78
N VAL A 44 5.63 -5.72 -3.71
CA VAL A 44 7.06 -5.41 -3.73
C VAL A 44 7.82 -6.34 -4.68
N GLY A 45 7.55 -7.64 -4.65
CA GLY A 45 8.19 -8.61 -5.55
C GLY A 45 7.90 -8.35 -7.03
N ALA A 46 6.65 -7.98 -7.35
CA ALA A 46 6.25 -7.62 -8.70
C ALA A 46 6.97 -6.36 -9.21
N ILE A 47 7.02 -5.30 -8.39
CA ILE A 47 7.75 -4.06 -8.73
C ILE A 47 9.25 -4.35 -8.90
N ALA A 48 9.85 -5.08 -7.94
CA ALA A 48 11.26 -5.45 -8.00
C ALA A 48 11.60 -6.25 -9.26
N THR A 49 10.69 -7.09 -9.75
CA THR A 49 10.90 -7.85 -10.99
C THR A 49 11.01 -6.93 -12.21
N ILE A 50 10.18 -5.89 -12.29
CA ILE A 50 10.24 -4.88 -13.36
C ILE A 50 11.50 -4.03 -13.22
N ASP A 51 11.85 -3.60 -12.01
CA ASP A 51 13.04 -2.78 -11.76
C ASP A 51 14.33 -3.54 -12.10
N LEU A 52 14.45 -4.80 -11.69
CA LEU A 52 15.57 -5.67 -12.06
C LEU A 52 15.65 -5.87 -13.57
N ARG A 53 14.50 -5.87 -14.27
CA ARG A 53 14.47 -5.93 -15.73
C ARG A 53 14.98 -4.66 -16.39
N LEU A 54 14.60 -3.50 -15.87
CA LEU A 54 15.07 -2.20 -16.32
C LEU A 54 16.57 -2.02 -16.07
N LEU A 55 17.08 -2.54 -14.96
CA LEU A 55 18.51 -2.55 -14.63
C LEU A 55 19.33 -3.58 -15.44
N GLY A 56 18.67 -4.46 -16.22
CA GLY A 56 19.34 -5.47 -17.04
C GLY A 56 19.90 -6.66 -16.25
N VAL A 57 19.48 -6.86 -15.00
CA VAL A 57 19.97 -7.94 -14.12
C VAL A 57 18.99 -9.12 -14.08
N GLY A 58 17.69 -8.85 -14.09
CA GLY A 58 16.62 -9.85 -13.96
C GLY A 58 15.68 -9.88 -15.17
N ALA A 59 15.01 -11.02 -15.41
CA ALA A 59 14.00 -11.19 -16.46
C ALA A 59 14.41 -10.73 -17.88
N VAL A 60 15.71 -10.60 -18.18
CA VAL A 60 16.24 -9.93 -19.39
C VAL A 60 15.74 -10.55 -20.70
N ARG A 61 15.39 -11.84 -20.66
CA ARG A 61 14.86 -12.60 -21.80
C ARG A 61 13.44 -12.18 -22.22
N TYR A 62 12.70 -11.49 -21.34
CA TYR A 62 11.33 -11.07 -21.60
C TYR A 62 11.29 -9.60 -22.06
N PRO A 63 10.51 -9.29 -23.11
CA PRO A 63 10.22 -7.91 -23.48
C PRO A 63 9.54 -7.16 -22.32
N LEU A 64 9.97 -5.91 -22.08
CA LEU A 64 9.41 -5.07 -21.01
C LEU A 64 7.89 -4.88 -21.17
N SER A 65 7.41 -4.80 -22.41
CA SER A 65 5.99 -4.64 -22.74
C SER A 65 5.14 -5.87 -22.40
N THR A 66 5.69 -7.08 -22.55
CA THR A 66 5.02 -8.32 -22.15
C THR A 66 5.00 -8.44 -20.64
N LEU A 67 6.15 -8.23 -20.00
CA LEU A 67 6.30 -8.32 -18.55
C LEU A 67 5.40 -7.32 -17.84
N GLY A 68 5.36 -6.07 -18.31
CA GLY A 68 4.47 -5.04 -17.78
C GLY A 68 3.00 -5.44 -17.88
N ARG A 69 2.56 -5.95 -19.04
CA ARG A 69 1.15 -6.33 -19.27
C ARG A 69 0.68 -7.48 -18.39
N GLU A 70 1.54 -8.46 -18.14
CA GLU A 70 1.21 -9.62 -17.32
C GLU A 70 1.28 -9.30 -15.82
N ILE A 71 2.24 -8.47 -15.39
CA ILE A 71 2.46 -8.15 -13.97
C ILE A 71 1.49 -7.05 -13.48
N LEU A 72 1.10 -6.09 -14.32
CA LEU A 72 0.27 -4.95 -13.88
C LEU A 72 -1.05 -5.34 -13.20
N PRO A 73 -1.83 -6.31 -13.73
CA PRO A 73 -3.06 -6.74 -13.08
C PRO A 73 -2.83 -7.29 -11.66
N TRP A 74 -1.74 -8.04 -11.46
CA TRP A 74 -1.36 -8.57 -10.15
C TRP A 74 -0.91 -7.48 -9.19
N VAL A 75 -0.16 -6.49 -9.68
CA VAL A 75 0.24 -5.30 -8.91
C VAL A 75 -1.00 -4.56 -8.43
N TRP A 76 -1.97 -4.31 -9.32
CA TRP A 76 -3.22 -3.65 -8.94
C TRP A 76 -4.04 -4.47 -7.94
N GLY A 77 -4.19 -5.77 -8.16
CA GLY A 77 -4.88 -6.66 -7.23
C GLY A 77 -4.24 -6.68 -5.84
N ALA A 78 -2.92 -6.86 -5.78
CA ALA A 78 -2.16 -6.85 -4.53
C ALA A 78 -2.24 -5.49 -3.83
N PHE A 79 -2.15 -4.39 -4.57
CA PHE A 79 -2.28 -3.03 -4.03
C PHE A 79 -3.67 -2.76 -3.45
N MET A 80 -4.75 -3.19 -4.14
CA MET A 80 -6.12 -3.06 -3.62
C MET A 80 -6.31 -3.85 -2.33
N ILE A 81 -5.86 -5.11 -2.30
CA ILE A 81 -5.95 -5.96 -1.11
C ILE A 81 -5.16 -5.34 0.06
N ALA A 82 -3.91 -4.92 -0.20
CA ALA A 82 -3.08 -4.26 0.82
C ALA A 82 -3.72 -2.97 1.32
N THR A 83 -4.35 -2.18 0.45
CA THR A 83 -5.01 -0.92 0.85
C THR A 83 -6.22 -1.19 1.74
N ILE A 84 -7.11 -2.11 1.35
CA ILE A 84 -8.32 -2.45 2.11
C ILE A 84 -7.95 -3.01 3.49
N THR A 85 -7.04 -3.98 3.53
CA THR A 85 -6.56 -4.58 4.79
C THR A 85 -5.82 -3.58 5.67
N GLY A 86 -5.01 -2.71 5.06
CA GLY A 86 -4.29 -1.64 5.75
C GLY A 86 -5.21 -0.60 6.37
N LEU A 87 -6.27 -0.21 5.66
CA LEU A 87 -7.32 0.67 6.20
C LEU A 87 -8.08 0.00 7.34
N GLY A 88 -8.44 -1.28 7.20
CA GLY A 88 -9.08 -2.06 8.26
C GLY A 88 -8.25 -2.14 9.54
N MET A 89 -6.93 -2.27 9.42
CA MET A 89 -6.03 -2.20 10.59
C MET A 89 -5.90 -0.76 11.13
N PHE A 90 -5.79 0.23 10.24
CA PHE A 90 -5.62 1.63 10.62
C PHE A 90 -6.77 2.15 11.49
N ILE A 91 -8.02 1.82 11.16
CA ILE A 91 -9.19 2.31 11.91
C ILE A 91 -9.21 1.81 13.37
N THR A 92 -8.52 0.71 13.69
CA THR A 92 -8.46 0.17 15.07
C THR A 92 -7.65 1.04 16.03
N ARG A 93 -6.70 1.83 15.52
CA ARG A 93 -5.80 2.70 16.30
C ARG A 93 -5.43 3.96 15.51
N ALA A 94 -6.41 4.59 14.87
CA ALA A 94 -6.22 5.70 13.95
C ALA A 94 -5.49 6.89 14.59
N ALA A 95 -5.87 7.31 15.79
CA ALA A 95 -5.27 8.44 16.51
C ALA A 95 -3.79 8.17 16.85
N SER A 96 -3.47 6.93 17.23
CA SER A 96 -2.09 6.51 17.50
C SER A 96 -1.25 6.44 16.22
N HIS A 97 -1.86 6.04 15.10
CA HIS A 97 -1.15 5.91 13.83
C HIS A 97 -0.85 7.26 13.18
N VAL A 98 -1.79 8.22 13.17
CA VAL A 98 -1.56 9.51 12.50
C VAL A 98 -0.47 10.35 13.14
N VAL A 99 -0.30 10.27 14.47
CA VAL A 99 0.78 10.96 15.18
C VAL A 99 2.12 10.24 15.11
N ASN A 100 2.15 8.99 14.64
CA ASN A 100 3.39 8.22 14.53
C ASN A 100 4.20 8.67 13.31
N PRO A 101 5.43 9.18 13.49
CA PRO A 101 6.26 9.65 12.38
C PRO A 101 6.54 8.56 11.32
N ALA A 102 6.65 7.29 11.73
CA ALA A 102 6.89 6.19 10.80
C ALA A 102 5.67 5.95 9.88
N PHE A 103 4.46 6.12 10.39
CA PHE A 103 3.25 6.01 9.58
C PHE A 103 3.12 7.19 8.61
N GLN A 104 3.48 8.41 9.04
CA GLN A 104 3.51 9.58 8.17
C GLN A 104 4.48 9.39 7.00
N TRP A 105 5.69 8.91 7.28
CA TRP A 105 6.66 8.55 6.24
C TRP A 105 6.14 7.45 5.32
N LYS A 106 5.47 6.43 5.87
CA LYS A 106 4.82 5.37 5.06
C LYS A 106 3.84 5.97 4.05
N ILE A 107 2.95 6.86 4.47
CA ILE A 107 1.96 7.51 3.59
C ILE A 107 2.65 8.42 2.56
N PHE A 108 3.65 9.19 2.98
CA PHE A 108 4.42 10.03 2.06
C PHE A 108 5.13 9.21 0.96
N LEU A 109 5.79 8.12 1.35
CA LEU A 109 6.44 7.21 0.41
C LEU A 109 5.45 6.51 -0.53
N LEU A 110 4.27 6.12 -0.02
CA LEU A 110 3.19 5.58 -0.86
C LEU A 110 2.70 6.61 -1.88
N ALA A 111 2.57 7.88 -1.50
CA ALA A 111 2.21 8.95 -2.42
C ALA A 111 3.27 9.15 -3.51
N LEU A 112 4.55 9.17 -3.14
CA LEU A 112 5.66 9.24 -4.10
C LEU A 112 5.68 8.04 -5.04
N ALA A 113 5.46 6.83 -4.52
CA ALA A 113 5.37 5.61 -5.32
C ALA A 113 4.22 5.68 -6.33
N GLY A 114 3.05 6.20 -5.93
CA GLY A 114 1.91 6.42 -6.82
C GLY A 114 2.22 7.42 -7.94
N ILE A 115 2.90 8.53 -7.61
CA ILE A 115 3.36 9.51 -8.60
C ILE A 115 4.35 8.87 -9.59
N ASN A 116 5.33 8.12 -9.08
CA ASN A 116 6.30 7.40 -9.89
C ASN A 116 5.61 6.42 -10.87
N MET A 117 4.61 5.68 -10.39
CA MET A 117 3.84 4.75 -11.21
C MET A 117 3.04 5.46 -12.32
N LEU A 118 2.43 6.61 -12.03
CA LEU A 118 1.72 7.41 -13.03
C LEU A 118 2.66 7.93 -14.12
N HIS A 119 3.88 8.35 -13.75
CA HIS A 119 4.91 8.75 -14.71
C HIS A 119 5.35 7.56 -15.58
N LEU A 120 5.63 6.41 -14.97
CA LEU A 120 6.04 5.20 -15.69
C LEU A 120 4.95 4.70 -16.65
N HIS A 121 3.68 4.69 -16.21
CA HIS A 121 2.56 4.28 -17.04
C HIS A 121 2.40 5.18 -18.27
N ARG A 122 2.49 6.51 -18.07
CA ARG A 122 2.46 7.46 -19.19
C ARG A 122 3.61 7.23 -20.17
N SER A 123 4.84 7.06 -19.68
CA SER A 123 6.02 6.83 -20.52
C SER A 123 5.95 5.52 -21.32
N LEU A 124 5.36 4.46 -20.74
CA LEU A 124 5.16 3.18 -21.43
C LEU A 124 3.99 3.22 -22.41
N SER A 125 2.98 4.06 -22.18
CA SER A 125 1.83 4.22 -23.09
C SER A 125 2.15 5.04 -24.35
N THR A 126 3.28 5.77 -24.34
CA THR A 126 3.76 6.60 -25.46
C THR A 126 4.76 5.89 -26.38
N LEU A 127 5.14 4.65 -26.07
CA LEU A 127 6.03 3.80 -26.87
C LEU A 127 5.21 2.74 -27.63
#